data_AF-A0A8H3UGZ4-F1
#
_entry.id   AF-A0A8H3UGZ4-F1
#
_cell.length_a   1.000
_cell.length_b   1.000
_cell.length_c   1.000
_cell.angle_alpha   90.00
_cell.angle_beta   90.00
_cell.angle_gamma   90.00
#
_symmetry.space_group_name_H-M   'P 1'
#
loop_
_entity.id
_entity.type
_entity.pdbx_description
1 polymer ?
#
loop_
_entity_poly.entity_id
_entity_poly.type
_entity_poly.pdbx_seq_one_letter_code
_entity_poly.pdbx_strand_id
1 'polypeptide(L)'
;MSDESGPFNLVAATASSASPTGTPANRHHHKPKIASIENQLLSDLLGYSGIILTSILALLFLIRHYLFEAWLFPRFYRRTWTKMDAETQRGFTNHHIGMGIKLFTLLVGAYPWVRILFGNADFQTPMSKHSSVSMGDLLLILTQLFCSMYIFELLFRSKLSPIAVAHHIGAILIGQTGTVLSLDLNHQQDATIEFMLCLVWGAFDVLAELWPNVAIILYRVYNDNHYFLMNVFLGTCLITICGTVAETIMIGVLLAQSWSRWELAFKIVTPILHIVFSMAQLHGSRILYSLYLSQKRKVAEAENRMMDPEADGQARNKKMDDKDDQITSYPLADLSESSPPRTAKTDKSSAVRITQVDGVVGESSTAAAATKSSFLGWFTKPL
;
A
#
# COMPACT_ATOMS: atom_id res chain seq x y z
N MET A 1 -32.19 -52.43 -18.09
CA MET A 1 -31.24 -51.45 -17.54
C MET A 1 -32.07 -50.28 -17.04
N SER A 2 -32.77 -50.48 -15.90
CA SER A 2 -32.35 -50.02 -14.56
C SER A 2 -32.31 -48.49 -14.53
N ASP A 3 -33.46 -47.81 -14.33
CA ASP A 3 -34.13 -47.59 -13.04
C ASP A 3 -33.14 -47.21 -11.93
N GLU A 4 -32.94 -45.90 -11.74
CA GLU A 4 -32.59 -45.33 -10.44
C GLU A 4 -33.38 -44.04 -10.21
N SER A 5 -34.42 -44.18 -9.39
CA SER A 5 -35.24 -43.12 -8.84
C SER A 5 -35.12 -43.11 -7.31
N GLY A 6 -34.78 -41.95 -6.75
CA GLY A 6 -35.09 -41.52 -5.37
C GLY A 6 -33.91 -41.47 -4.39
N PRO A 7 -34.05 -40.85 -3.20
CA PRO A 7 -35.27 -40.24 -2.62
C PRO A 7 -35.04 -38.84 -1.97
N PHE A 8 -36.05 -38.35 -1.24
CA PHE A 8 -36.13 -37.16 -0.37
C PHE A 8 -36.89 -35.94 -0.92
N ASN A 9 -38.22 -36.04 -0.93
CA ASN A 9 -39.12 -34.92 -0.68
C ASN A 9 -39.98 -35.25 0.53
N LEU A 10 -39.66 -34.65 1.68
CA LEU A 10 -40.52 -34.68 2.86
C LEU A 10 -41.24 -33.34 2.95
N VAL A 11 -42.48 -33.33 2.51
CA VAL A 11 -43.41 -32.21 2.65
C VAL A 11 -43.98 -32.26 4.06
N ALA A 12 -43.56 -31.34 4.93
CA ALA A 12 -44.19 -31.10 6.22
C ALA A 12 -45.18 -29.93 6.07
N ALA A 13 -46.46 -30.27 5.97
CA ALA A 13 -47.55 -29.31 6.14
C ALA A 13 -47.63 -28.89 7.61
N THR A 14 -47.44 -27.60 7.89
CA THR A 14 -47.71 -27.01 9.21
C THR A 14 -48.89 -26.06 9.10
N ALA A 15 -49.86 -26.30 9.99
CA ALA A 15 -51.13 -25.62 10.09
C ALA A 15 -50.97 -24.14 10.46
N SER A 16 -51.75 -23.31 9.79
CA SER A 16 -51.95 -21.89 10.06
C SER A 16 -52.87 -21.70 11.27
N SER A 17 -52.29 -21.35 12.43
CA SER A 17 -53.02 -20.78 13.55
C SER A 17 -52.94 -19.26 13.51
N ALA A 18 -54.08 -18.62 13.25
CA ALA A 18 -54.25 -17.19 13.42
C ALA A 18 -54.45 -16.86 14.91
N SER A 19 -53.71 -15.89 15.44
CA SER A 19 -54.19 -15.07 16.55
C SER A 19 -53.59 -13.67 16.48
N PRO A 20 -54.41 -12.63 16.73
CA PRO A 20 -54.03 -11.23 16.66
C PRO A 20 -53.54 -10.77 18.04
N THR A 21 -52.59 -9.83 18.10
CA THR A 21 -52.59 -8.67 19.03
C THR A 21 -51.27 -7.90 18.92
N GLY A 22 -51.38 -6.57 19.06
CA GLY A 22 -50.42 -5.58 18.58
C GLY A 22 -48.99 -5.74 19.08
N THR A 23 -48.06 -5.78 18.14
CA THR A 23 -46.63 -5.71 18.41
C THR A 23 -46.24 -4.24 18.59
N PRO A 24 -45.55 -3.86 19.67
CA PRO A 24 -44.97 -2.53 19.79
C PRO A 24 -44.05 -2.32 18.59
N ALA A 25 -44.09 -1.12 18.00
CA ALA A 25 -43.27 -0.71 16.87
C ALA A 25 -41.79 -0.92 17.22
N ASN A 26 -41.30 -2.13 16.92
CA ASN A 26 -39.95 -2.55 17.17
C ASN A 26 -39.13 -1.72 16.19
N ARG A 27 -38.48 -0.66 16.69
CA ARG A 27 -37.56 0.13 15.88
C ARG A 27 -36.54 -0.85 15.34
N HIS A 28 -36.71 -1.22 14.06
CA HIS A 28 -35.80 -2.09 13.36
C HIS A 28 -34.46 -1.38 13.34
N HIS A 29 -33.63 -1.65 14.35
CA HIS A 29 -32.23 -1.30 14.32
C HIS A 29 -31.66 -2.05 13.12
N HIS A 30 -31.49 -1.34 12.01
CA HIS A 30 -30.77 -1.84 10.84
C HIS A 30 -29.41 -2.30 11.32
N LYS A 31 -29.25 -3.63 11.47
CA LYS A 31 -27.94 -4.20 11.70
C LYS A 31 -27.08 -3.80 10.49
N PRO A 32 -25.87 -3.26 10.71
CA PRO A 32 -25.01 -2.87 9.60
C PRO A 32 -24.77 -4.09 8.72
N LYS A 33 -24.94 -3.95 7.40
CA LYS A 33 -24.86 -5.05 6.44
C LYS A 33 -23.59 -5.88 6.61
N ILE A 34 -22.47 -5.22 6.92
CA ILE A 34 -21.17 -5.89 7.09
C ILE A 34 -21.18 -6.94 8.20
N ALA A 35 -21.95 -6.72 9.27
CA ALA A 35 -22.06 -7.67 10.37
C ALA A 35 -22.87 -8.92 9.99
N SER A 36 -23.73 -8.82 8.97
CA SER A 36 -24.61 -9.89 8.49
C SER A 36 -24.18 -10.49 7.16
N ILE A 37 -22.97 -10.20 6.67
CA ILE A 37 -22.46 -10.84 5.45
C ILE A 37 -22.27 -12.33 5.74
N GLU A 38 -22.90 -13.16 4.92
CA GLU A 38 -22.77 -14.62 4.92
C GLU A 38 -21.43 -15.02 4.31
N ASN A 39 -20.85 -16.10 4.84
CA ASN A 39 -19.61 -16.62 4.31
C ASN A 39 -19.90 -17.34 2.99
N GLN A 40 -19.30 -16.88 1.89
CA GLN A 40 -19.60 -17.38 0.55
C GLN A 40 -18.35 -17.47 -0.30
N LEU A 41 -18.41 -18.26 -1.38
CA LEU A 41 -17.30 -18.37 -2.31
C LEU A 41 -17.04 -17.01 -2.96
N LEU A 42 -15.78 -16.60 -3.00
CA LEU A 42 -15.41 -15.34 -3.63
C LEU A 42 -15.64 -15.38 -5.14
N SER A 43 -15.21 -16.44 -5.81
CA SER A 43 -15.26 -16.57 -7.26
C SER A 43 -15.02 -18.03 -7.65
N ASP A 44 -15.64 -18.50 -8.72
CA ASP A 44 -15.36 -19.82 -9.28
C ASP A 44 -13.94 -19.91 -9.88
N LEU A 45 -13.31 -18.77 -10.14
CA LEU A 45 -11.96 -18.67 -10.68
C LEU A 45 -10.87 -18.77 -9.60
N LEU A 46 -11.23 -18.94 -8.32
CA LEU A 46 -10.30 -18.87 -7.20
C LEU A 46 -9.15 -19.89 -7.30
N GLY A 47 -9.45 -21.10 -7.79
CA GLY A 47 -8.45 -22.15 -8.04
C GLY A 47 -7.42 -21.80 -9.12
N TYR A 48 -7.70 -20.78 -9.96
CA TYR A 48 -6.82 -20.29 -11.01
C TYR A 48 -6.07 -19.00 -10.64
N SER A 49 -6.18 -18.53 -9.39
CA SER A 49 -5.56 -17.28 -8.90
C SER A 49 -4.08 -17.14 -9.24
N GLY A 50 -3.29 -18.22 -9.07
CA GLY A 50 -1.86 -18.21 -9.42
C GLY A 50 -1.57 -18.02 -10.92
N ILE A 51 -2.41 -18.60 -11.80
CA ILE A 51 -2.31 -18.41 -13.25
C ILE A 51 -2.71 -16.98 -13.62
N ILE A 52 -3.76 -16.44 -12.99
CA ILE A 52 -4.20 -15.05 -13.18
C ILE A 52 -3.07 -14.08 -12.81
N LEU A 53 -2.48 -14.24 -11.61
CA LEU A 53 -1.35 -13.44 -11.12
C LEU A 53 -0.17 -13.48 -12.10
N THR A 54 0.23 -14.67 -12.54
CA THR A 54 1.35 -14.86 -13.47
C THR A 54 1.07 -14.23 -14.84
N SER A 55 -0.16 -14.38 -15.34
CA SER A 55 -0.59 -13.78 -16.60
C SER A 55 -0.56 -12.25 -16.56
N ILE A 56 -0.98 -11.67 -15.44
CA ILE A 56 -0.91 -10.22 -15.22
C ILE A 56 0.55 -9.75 -15.18
N LEU A 57 1.45 -10.45 -14.48
CA LEU A 57 2.88 -10.10 -14.46
C LEU A 57 3.50 -10.10 -15.87
N ALA A 58 3.18 -11.11 -16.68
CA ALA A 58 3.60 -11.17 -18.07
C ALA A 58 3.04 -9.99 -18.88
N LEU A 59 1.76 -9.65 -18.70
CA LEU A 59 1.13 -8.49 -19.34
C LEU A 59 1.79 -7.17 -18.92
N LEU A 60 2.09 -6.98 -17.63
CA LEU A 60 2.80 -5.79 -17.14
C LEU A 60 4.19 -5.65 -17.74
N PHE A 61 4.92 -6.76 -17.92
CA PHE A 61 6.19 -6.76 -18.64
C PHE A 61 6.03 -6.30 -20.10
N LEU A 62 5.04 -6.82 -20.82
CA LEU A 62 4.78 -6.45 -22.21
C LEU A 62 4.37 -4.97 -22.33
N ILE A 63 3.48 -4.50 -21.47
CA ILE A 63 3.06 -3.10 -21.39
C ILE A 63 4.27 -2.21 -21.12
N ARG A 64 5.11 -2.55 -20.13
CA ARG A 64 6.33 -1.78 -19.83
C ARG A 64 7.23 -1.67 -21.05
N HIS A 65 7.60 -2.81 -21.62
CA HIS A 65 8.66 -2.88 -22.62
C HIS A 65 8.22 -2.33 -23.97
N TYR A 66 7.07 -2.79 -24.48
CA TYR A 66 6.63 -2.46 -25.84
C TYR A 66 5.78 -1.20 -25.89
N LEU A 67 4.89 -0.98 -24.91
CA LEU A 67 4.01 0.18 -24.94
C LEU A 67 4.70 1.42 -24.35
N PHE A 68 5.24 1.34 -23.13
CA PHE A 68 5.79 2.52 -22.46
C PHE A 68 7.19 2.89 -22.96
N GLU A 69 8.17 1.98 -22.82
CA GLU A 69 9.57 2.24 -23.13
C GLU A 69 9.83 2.39 -24.64
N ALA A 70 9.26 1.51 -25.47
CA ALA A 70 9.50 1.55 -26.92
C ALA A 70 8.62 2.56 -27.68
N TRP A 71 7.38 2.81 -27.23
CA TRP A 71 6.42 3.62 -28.01
C TRP A 71 6.02 4.94 -27.34
N LEU A 72 5.51 4.92 -26.10
CA LEU A 72 4.89 6.08 -25.45
C LEU A 72 5.93 7.15 -25.08
N PHE A 73 7.00 6.79 -24.35
CA PHE A 73 7.96 7.77 -23.85
C PHE A 73 8.80 8.42 -24.95
N PRO A 74 9.31 7.69 -25.96
CA PRO A 74 10.03 8.31 -27.08
C PRO A 74 9.15 9.26 -27.88
N ARG A 75 7.83 9.10 -27.87
CA ARG A 75 6.89 9.90 -28.68
C ARG A 75 6.31 11.09 -27.93
N PHE A 76 5.78 10.89 -26.73
CA PHE A 76 5.08 11.92 -25.96
C PHE A 76 5.98 12.64 -24.96
N TYR A 77 7.02 11.96 -24.45
CA TYR A 77 7.93 12.50 -23.45
C TYR A 77 9.35 12.71 -23.98
N ARG A 78 9.54 12.73 -25.30
CA ARG A 78 10.86 12.72 -25.96
C ARG A 78 11.89 13.62 -25.28
N ARG A 79 11.56 14.90 -25.09
CA ARG A 79 12.48 15.91 -24.53
C ARG A 79 12.89 15.62 -23.08
N THR A 80 11.97 15.12 -22.28
CA THR A 80 12.20 14.82 -20.87
C THR A 80 12.90 13.46 -20.72
N TRP A 81 12.43 12.46 -21.47
CA TRP A 81 12.93 11.08 -21.43
C TRP A 81 14.39 10.96 -21.85
N THR A 82 14.81 11.63 -22.93
CA THR A 82 16.20 11.54 -23.43
C THR A 82 17.22 12.21 -22.51
N LYS A 83 16.78 13.06 -21.56
CA LYS A 83 17.67 13.72 -20.59
C LYS A 83 17.83 12.93 -19.30
N MET A 84 16.99 11.94 -19.07
CA MET A 84 17.03 11.11 -17.88
C MET A 84 18.08 10.02 -18.04
N ASP A 85 18.79 9.72 -16.96
CA ASP A 85 19.63 8.54 -16.85
C ASP A 85 18.77 7.28 -16.70
N ALA A 86 19.39 6.10 -16.89
CA ALA A 86 18.68 4.82 -16.88
C ALA A 86 17.94 4.54 -15.56
N GLU A 87 18.48 4.99 -14.42
CA GLU A 87 17.82 4.84 -13.12
C GLU A 87 16.56 5.70 -13.05
N THR A 88 16.63 6.97 -13.42
CA THR A 88 15.47 7.87 -13.46
C THR A 88 14.43 7.41 -14.47
N GLN A 89 14.84 6.91 -15.64
CA GLN A 89 13.95 6.35 -16.64
C GLN A 89 13.13 5.18 -16.08
N ARG A 90 13.78 4.24 -15.39
CA ARG A 90 13.08 3.13 -14.71
C ARG A 90 12.07 3.65 -13.68
N GLY A 91 12.47 4.59 -12.83
CA GLY A 91 11.56 5.20 -11.86
C GLY A 91 10.35 5.87 -12.54
N PHE A 92 10.59 6.63 -13.62
CA PHE A 92 9.55 7.31 -14.38
C PHE A 92 8.55 6.33 -15.03
N THR A 93 9.06 5.24 -15.62
CA THR A 93 8.24 4.13 -16.14
C THR A 93 7.39 3.50 -15.04
N ASN A 94 8.01 3.19 -13.89
CA ASN A 94 7.33 2.57 -12.76
C ASN A 94 6.16 3.43 -12.27
N HIS A 95 6.37 4.74 -12.11
CA HIS A 95 5.32 5.66 -11.67
C HIS A 95 4.14 5.73 -12.65
N HIS A 96 4.39 5.67 -13.97
CA HIS A 96 3.31 5.65 -14.96
C HIS A 96 2.50 4.37 -14.94
N ILE A 97 3.18 3.22 -14.88
CA ILE A 97 2.52 1.91 -14.82
C ILE A 97 1.72 1.80 -13.52
N GLY A 98 2.34 2.14 -12.38
CA GLY A 98 1.67 2.17 -11.08
C GLY A 98 0.45 3.08 -11.08
N MET A 99 0.58 4.33 -11.58
CA MET A 99 -0.56 5.26 -11.73
C MET A 99 -1.67 4.67 -12.62
N GLY A 100 -1.31 4.06 -13.75
CA GLY A 100 -2.26 3.47 -14.69
C GLY A 100 -3.04 2.30 -14.09
N ILE A 101 -2.35 1.38 -13.41
CA ILE A 101 -2.97 0.25 -12.71
C ILE A 101 -3.90 0.77 -11.62
N LYS A 102 -3.43 1.70 -10.78
CA LYS A 102 -4.21 2.28 -9.68
C LYS A 102 -5.50 2.95 -10.19
N LEU A 103 -5.39 3.75 -11.25
CA LEU A 103 -6.57 4.37 -11.87
C LEU A 103 -7.54 3.33 -12.45
N PHE A 104 -7.01 2.32 -13.16
CA PHE A 104 -7.82 1.24 -13.71
C PHE A 104 -8.55 0.46 -12.62
N THR A 105 -7.85 0.08 -11.55
CA THR A 105 -8.41 -0.65 -10.40
C THR A 105 -9.51 0.15 -9.72
N LEU A 106 -9.34 1.46 -9.52
CA LEU A 106 -10.40 2.30 -8.94
C LEU A 106 -11.63 2.37 -9.85
N LEU A 107 -11.44 2.61 -11.15
CA LEU A 107 -12.56 2.77 -12.08
C LEU A 107 -13.35 1.46 -12.26
N VAL A 108 -12.64 0.35 -12.45
CA VAL A 108 -13.26 -0.97 -12.68
C VAL A 108 -13.78 -1.58 -11.39
N GLY A 109 -13.06 -1.41 -10.28
CA GLY A 109 -13.40 -1.95 -8.97
C GLY A 109 -14.50 -1.19 -8.24
N ALA A 110 -14.71 0.09 -8.53
CA ALA A 110 -15.71 0.91 -7.84
C ALA A 110 -17.12 0.29 -7.89
N TYR A 111 -17.56 -0.19 -9.05
CA TYR A 111 -18.91 -0.74 -9.20
C TYR A 111 -19.14 -2.01 -8.34
N PRO A 112 -18.39 -3.12 -8.51
CA PRO A 112 -18.63 -4.32 -7.71
C PRO A 112 -18.41 -4.03 -6.22
N TRP A 113 -17.38 -3.26 -5.87
CA TRP A 113 -17.08 -2.92 -4.48
C TRP A 113 -18.22 -2.16 -3.79
N VAL A 114 -18.74 -1.09 -4.41
CA VAL A 114 -19.86 -0.32 -3.84
C VAL A 114 -21.13 -1.17 -3.75
N ARG A 115 -21.45 -1.95 -4.78
CA ARG A 115 -22.67 -2.77 -4.82
C ARG A 115 -22.67 -3.86 -3.75
N ILE A 116 -21.50 -4.40 -3.45
CA ILE A 116 -21.36 -5.43 -2.43
C ILE A 116 -21.33 -4.82 -1.02
N LEU A 117 -20.56 -3.75 -0.78
CA LEU A 117 -20.46 -3.16 0.56
C LEU A 117 -21.73 -2.42 0.99
N PHE A 118 -22.32 -1.64 0.09
CA PHE A 118 -23.41 -0.72 0.42
C PHE A 118 -24.75 -1.10 -0.24
N GLY A 119 -24.72 -1.93 -1.28
CA GLY A 119 -25.93 -2.36 -2.00
C GLY A 119 -26.49 -3.69 -1.49
N ASN A 120 -27.32 -4.34 -2.31
CA ASN A 120 -27.89 -5.66 -2.03
C ASN A 120 -27.20 -6.80 -2.80
N ALA A 121 -26.02 -6.53 -3.39
CA ALA A 121 -25.28 -7.56 -4.11
C ALA A 121 -24.37 -8.36 -3.18
N ASP A 122 -23.96 -9.51 -3.67
CA ASP A 122 -22.99 -10.44 -3.10
C ASP A 122 -21.87 -10.72 -4.13
N PHE A 123 -20.91 -11.60 -3.79
CA PHE A 123 -19.80 -11.91 -4.70
C PHE A 123 -20.25 -12.68 -5.96
N GLN A 124 -21.30 -13.48 -5.86
CA GLN A 124 -21.81 -14.30 -6.97
C GLN A 124 -22.75 -13.54 -7.90
N THR A 125 -23.17 -12.33 -7.51
CA THR A 125 -24.04 -11.47 -8.31
C THR A 125 -23.39 -11.14 -9.65
N PRO A 126 -24.07 -11.35 -10.80
CA PRO A 126 -23.52 -11.03 -12.11
C PRO A 126 -23.34 -9.51 -12.30
N MET A 127 -22.29 -9.11 -13.02
CA MET A 127 -21.95 -7.70 -13.28
C MET A 127 -23.06 -6.94 -14.01
N SER A 128 -23.81 -7.63 -14.87
CA SER A 128 -25.00 -7.13 -15.55
C SER A 128 -26.01 -8.27 -15.75
N LYS A 129 -27.26 -7.95 -16.11
CA LYS A 129 -28.37 -8.92 -16.23
C LYS A 129 -28.08 -10.12 -17.14
N HIS A 130 -27.15 -9.98 -18.07
CA HIS A 130 -26.78 -11.03 -19.05
C HIS A 130 -25.29 -11.37 -19.02
N SER A 131 -24.57 -10.92 -17.99
CA SER A 131 -23.15 -11.23 -17.86
C SER A 131 -22.97 -12.58 -17.18
N SER A 132 -22.05 -13.39 -17.70
CA SER A 132 -21.54 -14.58 -17.01
C SER A 132 -20.45 -14.25 -15.99
N VAL A 133 -20.01 -13.00 -15.91
CA VAL A 133 -18.95 -12.55 -15.00
C VAL A 133 -19.59 -12.07 -13.71
N SER A 134 -19.23 -12.69 -12.59
CA SER A 134 -19.66 -12.27 -11.26
C SER A 134 -18.88 -11.05 -10.76
N MET A 135 -19.42 -10.33 -9.77
CA MET A 135 -18.70 -9.25 -9.11
C MET A 135 -17.42 -9.76 -8.42
N GLY A 136 -17.48 -10.97 -7.88
CA GLY A 136 -16.38 -11.68 -7.24
C GLY A 136 -15.26 -12.05 -8.20
N ASP A 137 -15.58 -12.50 -9.42
CA ASP A 137 -14.56 -12.76 -10.46
C ASP A 137 -13.74 -11.51 -10.77
N LEU A 138 -14.44 -10.38 -10.93
CA LEU A 138 -13.78 -9.10 -11.22
C LEU A 138 -12.93 -8.64 -10.04
N LEU A 139 -13.44 -8.73 -8.81
CA LEU A 139 -12.68 -8.37 -7.61
C LEU A 139 -11.48 -9.28 -7.38
N LEU A 140 -11.58 -10.58 -7.66
CA LEU A 140 -10.45 -11.50 -7.62
C LEU A 140 -9.36 -11.09 -8.62
N ILE A 141 -9.73 -10.80 -9.87
CA ILE A 141 -8.79 -10.34 -10.90
C ILE A 141 -8.11 -9.03 -10.45
N LEU A 142 -8.86 -8.09 -9.88
CA LEU A 142 -8.32 -6.83 -9.37
C LEU A 142 -7.39 -7.04 -8.16
N THR A 143 -7.69 -7.97 -7.26
CA THR A 143 -6.80 -8.35 -6.15
C THR A 143 -5.49 -8.95 -6.67
N GLN A 144 -5.55 -9.80 -7.71
CA GLN A 144 -4.34 -10.31 -8.35
C GLN A 144 -3.57 -9.20 -9.06
N LEU A 145 -4.26 -8.26 -9.73
CA LEU A 145 -3.64 -7.09 -10.35
C LEU A 145 -2.92 -6.20 -9.33
N PHE A 146 -3.53 -5.98 -8.17
CA PHE A 146 -2.95 -5.26 -7.05
C PHE A 146 -1.68 -5.96 -6.52
N CYS A 147 -1.72 -7.28 -6.31
CA CYS A 147 -0.55 -8.04 -5.91
C CYS A 147 0.56 -8.00 -6.97
N SER A 148 0.22 -8.21 -8.25
CA SER A 148 1.17 -8.15 -9.37
C SER A 148 1.83 -6.79 -9.49
N MET A 149 1.10 -5.69 -9.24
CA MET A 149 1.66 -4.34 -9.21
C MET A 149 2.77 -4.23 -8.17
N TYR A 150 2.54 -4.66 -6.92
CA TYR A 150 3.57 -4.57 -5.89
C TYR A 150 4.76 -5.48 -6.14
N ILE A 151 4.54 -6.70 -6.67
CA ILE A 151 5.64 -7.57 -7.12
C ILE A 151 6.44 -6.88 -8.21
N PHE A 152 5.77 -6.29 -9.20
CA PHE A 152 6.42 -5.54 -10.26
C PHE A 152 7.23 -4.36 -9.72
N GLU A 153 6.68 -3.56 -8.80
CA GLU A 153 7.40 -2.43 -8.21
C GLU A 153 8.63 -2.87 -7.40
N LEU A 154 8.52 -3.95 -6.62
CA LEU A 154 9.61 -4.53 -5.84
C LEU A 154 10.78 -4.99 -6.74
N LEU A 155 10.46 -5.64 -7.87
CA LEU A 155 11.48 -6.15 -8.80
C LEU A 155 12.06 -5.06 -9.70
N PHE A 156 11.26 -4.05 -10.05
CA PHE A 156 11.62 -3.09 -11.08
C PHE A 156 12.29 -1.84 -10.53
N ARG A 157 12.02 -1.42 -9.29
CA ARG A 157 12.72 -0.27 -8.69
C ARG A 157 14.15 -0.63 -8.28
N SER A 158 15.08 0.29 -8.54
CA SER A 158 16.48 0.17 -8.10
C SER A 158 16.65 0.41 -6.60
N LYS A 159 15.85 1.33 -6.05
CA LYS A 159 15.95 1.78 -4.67
C LYS A 159 14.57 1.90 -4.07
N LEU A 160 14.36 1.17 -2.99
CA LEU A 160 13.15 1.19 -2.18
C LEU A 160 13.57 1.31 -0.73
N SER A 161 12.86 2.14 0.04
CA SER A 161 13.10 2.22 1.47
C SER A 161 12.66 0.90 2.13
N PRO A 162 13.31 0.46 3.23
CA PRO A 162 12.90 -0.75 3.95
C PRO A 162 11.43 -0.72 4.38
N ILE A 163 10.91 0.47 4.70
CA ILE A 163 9.51 0.68 5.06
C ILE A 163 8.59 0.41 3.85
N ALA A 164 8.95 0.91 2.67
CA ALA A 164 8.19 0.64 1.45
C ALA A 164 8.24 -0.84 1.06
N VAL A 165 9.41 -1.49 1.21
CA VAL A 165 9.55 -2.94 0.97
C VAL A 165 8.64 -3.74 1.91
N ALA A 166 8.66 -3.42 3.21
CA ALA A 166 7.80 -4.08 4.20
C ALA A 166 6.32 -3.87 3.90
N HIS A 167 5.93 -2.65 3.50
CA HIS A 167 4.56 -2.33 3.10
C HIS A 167 4.13 -3.14 1.86
N HIS A 168 4.94 -3.16 0.79
CA HIS A 168 4.62 -3.91 -0.44
C HIS A 168 4.50 -5.41 -0.16
N ILE A 169 5.45 -6.00 0.59
CA ILE A 169 5.41 -7.42 0.96
C ILE A 169 4.17 -7.69 1.82
N GLY A 170 3.89 -6.84 2.81
CA GLY A 170 2.70 -6.95 3.65
C GLY A 170 1.42 -6.92 2.82
N ALA A 171 1.30 -5.98 1.87
CA ALA A 171 0.13 -5.85 1.00
C ALA A 171 -0.07 -7.11 0.13
N ILE A 172 1.01 -7.67 -0.42
CA ILE A 172 0.96 -8.93 -1.18
C ILE A 172 0.52 -10.07 -0.27
N LEU A 173 1.13 -10.23 0.91
CA LEU A 173 0.79 -11.33 1.82
C LEU A 173 -0.67 -11.26 2.27
N ILE A 174 -1.17 -10.08 2.66
CA ILE A 174 -2.56 -9.89 3.07
C ILE A 174 -3.51 -10.21 1.91
N GLY A 175 -3.25 -9.69 0.71
CA GLY A 175 -4.08 -9.95 -0.47
C GLY A 175 -4.12 -11.43 -0.87
N GLN A 176 -2.98 -12.11 -0.83
CA GLN A 176 -2.89 -13.54 -1.14
C GLN A 176 -3.52 -14.40 -0.03
N THR A 177 -3.28 -14.06 1.25
CA THR A 177 -3.94 -14.75 2.38
C THR A 177 -5.45 -14.60 2.31
N GLY A 178 -5.99 -13.40 2.08
CA GLY A 178 -7.44 -13.21 1.92
C GLY A 178 -8.02 -14.02 0.74
N THR A 179 -7.26 -14.15 -0.35
CA THR A 179 -7.63 -15.00 -1.50
C THR A 179 -7.67 -16.48 -1.09
N VAL A 180 -6.66 -16.97 -0.38
CA VAL A 180 -6.56 -18.38 0.05
C VAL A 180 -7.61 -18.73 1.10
N LEU A 181 -7.85 -17.87 2.08
CA LEU A 181 -8.87 -18.11 3.12
C LEU A 181 -10.27 -18.22 2.52
N SER A 182 -10.51 -17.56 1.37
CA SER A 182 -11.78 -17.65 0.64
C SER A 182 -12.00 -19.01 -0.05
N LEU A 183 -11.02 -19.93 -0.04
CA LEU A 183 -11.17 -21.30 -0.59
C LEU A 183 -11.86 -22.28 0.36
N ASP A 184 -11.70 -22.11 1.68
CA ASP A 184 -12.18 -23.07 2.68
C ASP A 184 -13.19 -22.43 3.63
N LEU A 185 -14.39 -22.20 3.09
CA LEU A 185 -15.48 -21.54 3.80
C LEU A 185 -15.99 -22.33 5.01
N ASN A 186 -15.77 -23.65 5.02
CA ASN A 186 -16.24 -24.53 6.09
C ASN A 186 -15.39 -24.40 7.34
N HIS A 187 -14.08 -24.19 7.18
CA HIS A 187 -13.17 -23.97 8.30
C HIS A 187 -13.00 -22.49 8.65
N GLN A 188 -13.18 -21.58 7.70
CA GLN A 188 -12.91 -20.15 7.87
C GLN A 188 -14.19 -19.31 7.85
N GLN A 189 -14.90 -19.22 8.98
CA GLN A 189 -16.20 -18.53 9.08
C GLN A 189 -16.15 -17.02 8.80
N ASP A 190 -14.96 -16.42 8.88
CA ASP A 190 -14.72 -14.99 8.71
C ASP A 190 -14.08 -14.61 7.36
N ALA A 191 -13.77 -15.59 6.51
CA ALA A 191 -13.03 -15.37 5.25
C ALA A 191 -13.63 -14.27 4.37
N THR A 192 -14.97 -14.24 4.25
CA THR A 192 -15.67 -13.22 3.45
C THR A 192 -15.51 -11.82 4.06
N ILE A 193 -15.61 -11.67 5.39
CA ILE A 193 -15.42 -10.37 6.06
C ILE A 193 -13.99 -9.89 5.93
N GLU A 194 -13.04 -10.80 6.10
CA GLU A 194 -11.62 -10.47 5.96
C GLU A 194 -11.28 -10.03 4.55
N PHE A 195 -11.79 -10.73 3.53
CA PHE A 195 -11.60 -10.31 2.15
C PHE A 195 -12.20 -8.94 1.89
N MET A 196 -13.41 -8.65 2.41
CA MET A 196 -14.00 -7.30 2.32
C MET A 196 -13.13 -6.23 2.98
N LEU A 197 -12.58 -6.52 4.16
CA LEU A 197 -11.67 -5.58 4.83
C LEU A 197 -10.40 -5.37 4.01
N CYS A 198 -9.85 -6.43 3.41
CA CYS A 198 -8.72 -6.35 2.49
C CYS A 198 -9.05 -5.48 1.27
N LEU A 199 -10.26 -5.58 0.70
CA LEU A 199 -10.68 -4.71 -0.40
C LEU A 199 -10.80 -3.24 0.03
N VAL A 200 -11.36 -2.99 1.21
CA VAL A 200 -11.44 -1.64 1.78
C VAL A 200 -10.05 -1.06 1.97
N TRP A 201 -9.12 -1.85 2.50
CA TRP A 201 -7.74 -1.44 2.69
C TRP A 201 -7.06 -1.16 1.34
N GLY A 202 -7.16 -2.10 0.40
CA GLY A 202 -6.62 -1.95 -0.95
C GLY A 202 -7.17 -0.71 -1.66
N ALA A 203 -8.43 -0.35 -1.45
CA ALA A 203 -9.00 0.87 -2.02
C ALA A 203 -8.34 2.15 -1.47
N PHE A 204 -8.17 2.24 -0.14
CA PHE A 204 -7.47 3.39 0.46
C PHE A 204 -6.00 3.43 0.09
N ASP A 205 -5.34 2.27 0.06
CA ASP A 205 -3.95 2.13 -0.33
C ASP A 205 -3.72 2.63 -1.77
N VAL A 206 -4.54 2.15 -2.72
CA VAL A 206 -4.53 2.60 -4.11
C VAL A 206 -4.76 4.11 -4.21
N LEU A 207 -5.71 4.68 -3.45
CA LEU A 207 -5.96 6.13 -3.41
C LEU A 207 -4.79 6.91 -2.83
N ALA A 208 -4.23 6.46 -1.71
CA ALA A 208 -3.15 7.12 -0.99
C ALA A 208 -1.87 7.16 -1.83
N GLU A 209 -1.57 6.08 -2.57
CA GLU A 209 -0.39 6.02 -3.43
C GLU A 209 -0.60 6.59 -4.84
N LEU A 210 -1.84 6.76 -5.30
CA LEU A 210 -2.11 7.35 -6.62
C LEU A 210 -1.56 8.78 -6.73
N TRP A 211 -1.83 9.61 -5.72
CA TRP A 211 -1.44 11.03 -5.74
C TRP A 211 0.09 11.24 -5.71
N PRO A 212 0.88 10.53 -4.88
CA PRO A 212 2.34 10.55 -4.96
C PRO A 212 2.88 10.16 -6.34
N ASN A 213 2.31 9.14 -7.00
CA ASN A 213 2.73 8.76 -8.35
C ASN A 213 2.51 9.91 -9.35
N VAL A 214 1.34 10.55 -9.31
CA VAL A 214 1.06 11.74 -10.13
C VAL A 214 2.02 12.87 -9.82
N ALA A 215 2.28 13.16 -8.54
CA ALA A 215 3.17 14.24 -8.11
C ALA A 215 4.62 14.03 -8.61
N ILE A 216 5.14 12.81 -8.55
CA ILE A 216 6.49 12.51 -9.05
C ILE A 216 6.56 12.59 -10.58
N ILE A 217 5.52 12.16 -11.30
CA ILE A 217 5.46 12.35 -12.76
C ILE A 217 5.51 13.85 -13.10
N LEU A 218 4.66 14.65 -12.45
CA LEU A 218 4.61 16.11 -12.64
C LEU A 218 5.95 16.77 -12.28
N TYR A 219 6.60 16.31 -11.20
CA TYR A 219 7.94 16.76 -10.80
C TYR A 219 8.98 16.58 -11.90
N ARG A 220 8.91 15.47 -12.64
CA ARG A 220 9.85 15.19 -13.74
C ARG A 220 9.50 15.98 -15.01
N VAL A 221 8.22 16.24 -15.26
CA VAL A 221 7.76 16.94 -16.47
C VAL A 221 7.91 18.46 -16.34
N TYR A 222 7.61 19.01 -15.17
CA TYR A 222 7.60 20.46 -14.89
C TYR A 222 8.70 20.87 -13.90
N ASN A 223 9.89 20.31 -14.04
CA ASN A 223 11.03 20.50 -13.13
C ASN A 223 11.44 21.98 -12.92
N ASP A 224 11.17 22.84 -13.89
CA ASP A 224 11.52 24.27 -13.87
C ASP A 224 10.44 25.15 -13.20
N ASN A 225 9.23 24.63 -12.97
CA ASN A 225 8.13 25.40 -12.37
C ASN A 225 8.01 25.14 -10.86
N HIS A 226 8.89 25.77 -10.08
CA HIS A 226 8.97 25.53 -8.63
C HIS A 226 7.70 25.91 -7.86
N TYR A 227 6.97 26.97 -8.26
CA TYR A 227 5.70 27.33 -7.62
C TYR A 227 4.62 26.26 -7.83
N PHE A 228 4.48 25.77 -9.07
CA PHE A 228 3.55 24.70 -9.37
C PHE A 228 3.88 23.44 -8.57
N LEU A 229 5.15 23.01 -8.58
CA LEU A 229 5.60 21.82 -7.87
C LEU A 229 5.45 21.95 -6.36
N MET A 230 5.70 23.13 -5.79
CA MET A 230 5.44 23.42 -4.39
C MET A 230 3.96 23.14 -4.03
N ASN A 231 3.02 23.68 -4.82
CA ASN A 231 1.59 23.47 -4.59
C ASN A 231 1.18 22.01 -4.79
N VAL A 232 1.72 21.32 -5.80
CA VAL A 232 1.48 19.90 -6.03
C VAL A 232 1.92 19.07 -4.83
N PHE A 233 3.16 19.23 -4.36
CA PHE A 233 3.66 18.45 -3.22
C PHE A 233 2.91 18.72 -1.93
N LEU A 234 2.55 19.99 -1.65
CA LEU A 234 1.74 20.33 -0.49
C LEU A 234 0.34 19.73 -0.60
N GLY A 235 -0.32 19.87 -1.75
CA GLY A 235 -1.64 19.32 -2.00
C GLY A 235 -1.67 17.80 -1.86
N THR A 236 -0.71 17.10 -2.48
CA THR A 236 -0.54 15.66 -2.34
C THR A 236 -0.31 15.25 -0.89
N CYS A 237 0.56 15.95 -0.14
CA CYS A 237 0.81 15.67 1.27
C CYS A 237 -0.45 15.82 2.14
N LEU A 238 -1.26 16.86 1.91
CA LEU A 238 -2.51 17.06 2.63
C LEU A 238 -3.53 15.97 2.28
N ILE A 239 -3.67 15.64 1.00
CA ILE A 239 -4.57 14.57 0.55
C ILE A 239 -4.17 13.23 1.16
N THR A 240 -2.87 12.88 1.22
CA THR A 240 -2.42 11.62 1.82
C THR A 240 -2.69 11.58 3.31
N ILE A 241 -2.41 12.65 4.06
CA ILE A 241 -2.71 12.71 5.51
C ILE A 241 -4.22 12.58 5.77
N CYS A 242 -5.04 13.34 5.03
CA CYS A 242 -6.50 13.25 5.15
C CYS A 242 -7.00 11.84 4.79
N GLY A 243 -6.42 11.23 3.75
CA GLY A 243 -6.68 9.85 3.35
C GLY A 243 -6.39 8.84 4.46
N THR A 244 -5.19 8.91 5.07
CA THR A 244 -4.79 8.03 6.19
C THR A 244 -5.71 8.19 7.41
N VAL A 245 -6.15 9.41 7.71
CA VAL A 245 -7.12 9.64 8.80
C VAL A 245 -8.48 9.03 8.47
N ALA A 246 -8.99 9.25 7.26
CA ALA A 246 -10.25 8.68 6.81
C ALA A 246 -10.21 7.15 6.79
N GLU A 247 -9.11 6.56 6.31
CA GLU A 247 -8.83 5.13 6.35
C GLU A 247 -8.87 4.60 7.78
N THR A 248 -8.14 5.23 8.70
CA THR A 248 -8.06 4.80 10.10
C THR A 248 -9.43 4.82 10.77
N ILE A 249 -10.23 5.86 10.53
CA ILE A 249 -11.60 5.94 11.07
C ILE A 249 -12.45 4.82 10.48
N MET A 250 -12.40 4.62 9.17
CA MET A 250 -13.24 3.60 8.50
C MET A 250 -12.86 2.19 8.93
N ILE A 251 -11.57 1.84 8.93
CA ILE A 251 -11.07 0.54 9.41
C ILE A 251 -11.43 0.34 10.89
N GLY A 252 -11.28 1.37 11.73
CA GLY A 252 -11.67 1.32 13.14
C GLY A 252 -13.16 1.04 13.34
N VAL A 253 -14.03 1.68 12.55
CA VAL A 253 -15.48 1.42 12.58
C VAL A 253 -15.80 0.01 12.11
N LEU A 254 -15.21 -0.44 11.00
CA LEU A 254 -15.45 -1.79 10.48
C LEU A 254 -14.99 -2.86 11.48
N LEU A 255 -13.80 -2.69 12.05
CA LEU A 255 -13.25 -3.59 13.05
C LEU A 255 -14.11 -3.63 14.32
N ALA A 256 -14.60 -2.48 14.80
CA ALA A 256 -15.49 -2.42 15.96
C ALA A 256 -16.82 -3.13 15.68
N GLN A 257 -17.36 -3.00 14.47
CA GLN A 257 -18.62 -3.66 14.08
C GLN A 257 -18.46 -5.18 13.89
N SER A 258 -17.28 -5.65 13.47
CA SER A 258 -17.01 -7.08 13.25
C SER A 258 -16.32 -7.77 14.44
N TRP A 259 -15.96 -7.02 15.50
CA TRP A 259 -15.12 -7.48 16.61
C TRP A 259 -15.61 -8.78 17.27
N SER A 260 -16.93 -8.95 17.45
CA SER A 260 -17.46 -10.13 18.12
C SER A 260 -17.32 -11.41 17.31
N ARG A 261 -17.22 -11.32 15.98
CA ARG A 261 -17.12 -12.47 15.07
C ARG A 261 -15.68 -12.96 14.94
N TRP A 262 -14.74 -12.01 14.90
CA TRP A 262 -13.35 -12.26 14.56
C TRP A 262 -12.65 -13.25 15.49
N GLU A 263 -11.86 -14.13 14.88
CA GLU A 263 -10.89 -14.95 15.61
C GLU A 263 -9.85 -14.08 16.34
N LEU A 264 -9.29 -14.64 17.41
CA LEU A 264 -8.30 -13.95 18.24
C LEU A 264 -7.05 -13.54 17.44
N ALA A 265 -6.61 -14.35 16.48
CA ALA A 265 -5.46 -14.05 15.66
C ALA A 265 -5.65 -12.73 14.89
N PHE A 266 -6.80 -12.54 14.23
CA PHE A 266 -7.08 -11.33 13.46
C PHE A 266 -7.30 -10.10 14.34
N LYS A 267 -7.86 -10.26 15.54
CA LYS A 267 -7.96 -9.18 16.55
C LYS A 267 -6.60 -8.61 16.95
N ILE A 268 -5.53 -9.40 16.84
CA ILE A 268 -4.17 -9.00 17.17
C ILE A 268 -3.43 -8.52 15.92
N VAL A 269 -3.46 -9.31 14.86
CA VAL A 269 -2.66 -9.08 13.65
C VAL A 269 -3.15 -7.84 12.88
N THR A 270 -4.46 -7.65 12.74
CA THR A 270 -5.00 -6.55 11.94
C THR A 270 -4.65 -5.17 12.51
N PRO A 271 -4.82 -4.86 13.82
CA PRO A 271 -4.36 -3.58 14.37
C PRO A 271 -2.86 -3.33 14.20
N ILE A 272 -2.03 -4.36 14.35
CA ILE A 272 -0.57 -4.24 14.16
C ILE A 272 -0.26 -3.86 12.71
N LEU A 273 -0.85 -4.58 11.75
CA LEU A 273 -0.65 -4.30 10.33
C LEU A 273 -1.17 -2.89 9.97
N HIS A 274 -2.30 -2.47 10.53
CA HIS A 274 -2.86 -1.12 10.32
C HIS A 274 -1.89 -0.03 10.78
N ILE A 275 -1.27 -0.20 11.96
CA ILE A 275 -0.25 0.72 12.47
C ILE A 275 0.96 0.77 11.54
N VAL A 276 1.44 -0.38 11.05
CA VAL A 276 2.58 -0.45 10.12
C VAL A 276 2.28 0.30 8.81
N PHE A 277 1.09 0.11 8.23
CA PHE A 277 0.74 0.74 6.96
C PHE A 277 0.49 2.24 7.13
N SER A 278 -0.16 2.63 8.23
CA SER A 278 -0.33 4.04 8.60
C SER A 278 1.04 4.73 8.74
N MET A 279 2.01 4.07 9.38
CA MET A 279 3.38 4.60 9.47
C MET A 279 4.04 4.74 8.09
N ALA A 280 3.84 3.79 7.18
CA ALA A 280 4.37 3.86 5.82
C ALA A 280 3.77 5.06 5.03
N GLN A 281 2.46 5.27 5.12
CA GLN A 281 1.78 6.41 4.49
C GLN A 281 2.21 7.77 5.11
N LEU A 282 2.38 7.83 6.43
CA LEU A 282 2.88 9.02 7.12
C LEU A 282 4.35 9.31 6.75
N HIS A 283 5.17 8.26 6.59
CA HIS A 283 6.53 8.40 6.08
C HIS A 283 6.53 8.97 4.65
N GLY A 284 5.67 8.47 3.76
CA GLY A 284 5.48 9.04 2.42
C GLY A 284 5.05 10.52 2.46
N SER A 285 4.12 10.87 3.34
CA SER A 285 3.65 12.24 3.55
C SER A 285 4.78 13.17 4.04
N ARG A 286 5.64 12.68 4.95
CA ARG A 286 6.84 13.41 5.40
C ARG A 286 7.81 13.68 4.24
N ILE A 287 8.02 12.72 3.35
CA ILE A 287 8.88 12.90 2.17
C ILE A 287 8.29 13.99 1.25
N LEU A 288 6.99 13.96 0.98
CA LEU A 288 6.30 14.97 0.17
C LEU A 288 6.41 16.37 0.79
N TYR A 289 6.24 16.49 2.11
CA TYR A 289 6.42 17.76 2.81
C TYR A 289 7.86 18.29 2.71
N SER A 290 8.85 17.39 2.79
CA SER A 290 10.26 17.76 2.58
C SER A 290 10.50 18.29 1.15
N LEU A 291 9.91 17.64 0.14
CA LEU A 291 9.97 18.11 -1.25
C LEU A 291 9.28 19.47 -1.42
N TYR A 292 8.14 19.70 -0.78
CA TYR A 292 7.47 21.01 -0.74
C TYR A 292 8.41 22.10 -0.18
N LEU A 293 9.05 21.86 0.97
CA LEU A 293 9.99 22.82 1.56
C LEU A 293 11.20 23.07 0.67
N SER A 294 11.69 22.04 -0.04
CA SER A 294 12.77 22.19 -1.02
C SER A 294 12.36 23.10 -2.18
N GLN A 295 11.16 22.91 -2.77
CA GLN A 295 10.67 23.78 -3.85
C GLN A 295 10.42 25.21 -3.36
N LYS A 296 9.86 25.37 -2.16
CA LYS A 296 9.65 26.69 -1.54
C LYS A 296 10.96 27.47 -1.38
N ARG A 297 12.06 26.80 -1.01
CA ARG A 297 13.39 27.43 -0.91
C ARG A 297 13.88 27.92 -2.27
N LYS A 298 13.74 27.10 -3.32
CA LYS A 298 14.14 27.47 -4.69
C LYS A 298 13.37 28.67 -5.23
N VAL A 299 12.09 28.78 -4.88
CA VAL A 299 11.27 29.96 -5.18
C VAL A 299 11.84 31.21 -4.50
N ALA A 300 12.09 31.16 -3.18
CA ALA A 300 12.63 32.30 -2.44
C ALA A 300 14.02 32.73 -2.97
N GLU A 301 14.89 31.77 -3.34
CA GLU A 301 16.18 32.05 -3.97
C GLU A 301 16.04 32.68 -5.38
N ALA A 302 14.99 32.33 -6.12
CA ALA A 302 14.70 32.95 -7.41
C ALA A 302 14.17 34.39 -7.24
N GLU A 303 13.26 34.63 -6.28
CA GLU A 303 12.76 35.97 -5.95
C GLU A 303 13.89 36.90 -5.48
N ASN A 304 14.76 36.42 -4.57
CA ASN A 304 15.89 37.21 -4.09
C ASN A 304 16.86 37.61 -5.22
N ARG A 305 17.11 36.71 -6.18
CA ARG A 305 17.93 37.02 -7.36
C ARG A 305 17.30 38.07 -8.28
N MET A 306 15.98 38.17 -8.31
CA MET A 306 15.29 39.21 -9.08
C MET A 306 15.33 40.57 -8.39
N MET A 307 15.42 40.62 -7.06
CA MET A 307 15.49 41.86 -6.29
C MET A 307 16.90 42.48 -6.23
N ASP A 308 17.95 41.67 -6.41
CA ASP A 308 19.36 42.12 -6.39
C ASP A 308 20.12 41.69 -7.68
N PRO A 309 19.90 42.40 -8.80
CA PRO A 309 20.55 42.07 -10.07
C PRO A 309 22.07 42.31 -10.07
N GLU A 310 22.58 43.19 -9.20
CA GLU A 310 24.02 43.46 -9.09
C GLU A 310 24.76 42.31 -8.39
N ALA A 311 24.18 41.71 -7.35
CA ALA A 311 24.74 40.51 -6.72
C ALA A 311 24.74 39.29 -7.66
N ASP A 312 23.74 39.14 -8.53
CA ASP A 312 23.70 38.03 -9.51
C ASP A 312 24.81 38.17 -10.58
N GLY A 313 25.09 39.41 -11.03
CA GLY A 313 26.22 39.69 -11.91
C GLY A 313 27.57 39.30 -11.31
N GLN A 314 27.78 39.60 -10.02
CA GLN A 314 29.01 39.23 -9.30
C GLN A 314 29.12 37.71 -9.06
N ALA A 315 28.01 37.04 -8.69
CA ALA A 315 28.00 35.60 -8.46
C ALA A 315 28.23 34.80 -9.75
N ARG A 316 27.71 35.29 -10.88
CA ARG A 316 27.88 34.64 -12.19
C ARG A 316 29.32 34.74 -12.70
N ASN A 317 30.00 35.85 -12.46
CA ASN A 317 31.42 36.00 -12.74
C ASN A 317 32.26 35.04 -11.86
N LYS A 318 31.96 34.95 -10.57
CA LYS A 318 32.68 34.04 -9.66
C LYS A 318 32.51 32.55 -10.01
N LYS A 319 31.32 32.14 -10.46
CA LYS A 319 31.05 30.74 -10.87
C LYS A 319 31.71 30.33 -12.18
N MET A 320 32.17 31.30 -12.97
CA MET A 320 32.90 31.04 -14.20
C MET A 320 34.38 30.75 -13.93
N ASP A 321 34.93 31.29 -12.83
CA ASP A 321 36.28 30.99 -12.35
C ASP A 321 36.38 29.64 -11.60
N ASP A 322 35.28 29.16 -11.00
CA ASP A 322 35.23 27.97 -10.13
C ASP A 322 34.80 26.69 -10.87
N LYS A 323 34.71 26.73 -12.21
CA LYS A 323 34.04 25.71 -13.02
C LYS A 323 34.92 24.51 -13.43
N ASP A 324 36.14 24.44 -12.93
CA ASP A 324 37.02 23.28 -13.13
C ASP A 324 36.77 22.14 -12.13
N ASP A 325 35.96 22.32 -11.08
CA ASP A 325 35.67 21.26 -10.11
C ASP A 325 34.17 20.98 -9.91
N GLN A 326 33.74 19.85 -10.47
CA GLN A 326 32.61 18.98 -10.05
C GLN A 326 31.16 19.51 -10.13
N ILE A 327 30.42 18.97 -11.09
CA ILE A 327 28.95 18.81 -11.02
C ILE A 327 28.66 17.31 -11.05
N THR A 328 28.45 16.71 -9.87
CA THR A 328 27.83 15.39 -9.71
C THR A 328 26.44 15.53 -9.09
N SER A 329 25.53 14.77 -9.68
CA SER A 329 24.10 14.63 -9.37
C SER A 329 23.82 14.26 -7.92
N TYR A 330 22.93 14.99 -7.25
CA TYR A 330 22.33 14.56 -5.99
C TYR A 330 21.41 13.35 -6.23
N PRO A 331 21.69 12.17 -5.63
CA PRO A 331 20.77 11.05 -5.67
C PRO A 331 19.57 11.37 -4.78
N LEU A 332 18.36 11.26 -5.34
CA LEU A 332 17.09 11.31 -4.59
C LEU A 332 16.93 10.12 -3.61
N ALA A 333 17.94 9.26 -3.50
CA ALA A 333 18.03 8.13 -2.60
C ALA A 333 18.35 8.51 -1.14
N ASP A 334 18.94 9.69 -0.90
CA ASP A 334 19.46 10.06 0.43
C ASP A 334 18.47 10.79 1.35
N LEU A 335 17.20 10.93 0.96
CA LEU A 335 16.20 11.50 1.87
C LEU A 335 15.76 10.52 2.99
N SER A 336 16.30 9.29 3.05
CA SER A 336 16.02 8.35 4.15
C SER A 336 16.97 8.46 5.34
N GLU A 337 18.09 9.19 5.26
CA GLU A 337 19.05 9.30 6.37
C GLU A 337 19.55 10.74 6.57
N SER A 338 18.73 11.58 7.19
CA SER A 338 19.26 12.74 7.92
C SER A 338 18.38 13.06 9.13
N SER A 339 18.62 12.31 10.20
CA SER A 339 18.42 12.87 11.54
C SER A 339 19.56 13.88 11.76
N PRO A 340 19.29 15.16 12.11
CA PRO A 340 20.35 16.08 12.45
C PRO A 340 21.10 15.53 13.68
N PRO A 341 22.44 15.64 13.75
CA PRO A 341 23.17 15.27 14.94
C PRO A 341 22.70 16.19 16.06
N ARG A 342 21.98 15.61 17.02
CA ARG A 342 21.64 16.25 18.28
C ARG A 342 22.96 16.37 19.05
N THR A 343 23.66 17.49 18.90
CA THR A 343 24.82 17.81 19.74
C THR A 343 24.34 17.98 21.17
N ALA A 344 24.32 16.88 21.92
CA ALA A 344 24.22 16.92 23.37
C ALA A 344 25.51 17.56 23.89
N LYS A 345 25.41 18.78 24.41
CA LYS A 345 26.43 19.33 25.30
C LYS A 345 26.43 18.47 26.56
N THR A 346 27.44 17.62 26.70
CA THR A 346 27.75 16.95 27.95
C THR A 346 28.47 17.96 28.85
N ASP A 347 27.73 18.49 29.83
CA ASP A 347 28.35 19.18 30.96
C ASP A 347 29.10 18.16 31.81
N LYS A 348 30.40 18.40 31.96
CA LYS A 348 31.26 17.75 32.94
C LYS A 348 30.88 18.26 34.33
N SER A 349 30.42 17.39 35.23
CA SER A 349 30.79 17.50 36.63
C SER A 349 30.52 16.22 37.41
N SER A 350 31.35 16.02 38.43
CA SER A 350 31.18 15.15 39.59
C SER A 350 31.61 13.69 39.43
N ALA A 351 32.89 13.52 39.69
CA ALA A 351 33.49 12.30 40.22
C ALA A 351 32.80 11.88 41.54
N VAL A 352 32.37 10.62 41.62
CA VAL A 352 32.25 9.91 42.90
C VAL A 352 32.89 8.53 42.74
N ARG A 353 33.89 8.32 43.57
CA ARG A 353 34.75 7.15 43.72
C ARG A 353 34.07 6.22 44.72
N ILE A 354 33.67 5.01 44.33
CA ILE A 354 33.39 3.93 45.28
C ILE A 354 34.13 2.67 44.85
N THR A 355 34.78 2.12 45.87
CA THR A 355 35.76 1.05 45.97
C THR A 355 35.28 -0.32 45.52
N GLN A 356 36.23 -1.03 44.93
CA GLN A 356 36.28 -2.46 44.65
C GLN A 356 36.30 -3.28 45.96
N VAL A 357 35.52 -4.36 46.01
CA VAL A 357 35.66 -5.46 46.98
C VAL A 357 35.69 -6.75 46.17
N ASP A 358 36.80 -7.47 46.29
CA ASP A 358 37.02 -8.79 45.73
C ASP A 358 36.26 -9.86 46.55
N GLY A 359 35.76 -10.89 45.87
CA GLY A 359 35.11 -12.05 46.49
C GLY A 359 35.14 -13.27 45.56
N VAL A 360 35.89 -14.27 45.99
CA VAL A 360 36.24 -15.54 45.32
C VAL A 360 35.17 -16.62 45.55
N VAL A 361 35.27 -17.74 44.79
CA VAL A 361 34.64 -19.09 44.95
C VAL A 361 33.31 -19.24 44.18
N GLY A 362 33.02 -20.28 43.38
CA GLY A 362 33.65 -21.56 43.05
C GLY A 362 32.60 -22.48 42.37
N GLU A 363 33.06 -23.48 41.61
CA GLU A 363 32.38 -24.74 41.21
C GLU A 363 31.09 -24.69 40.35
N SER A 364 31.11 -25.22 39.11
CA SER A 364 30.85 -26.62 38.69
C SER A 364 29.37 -26.91 38.35
N SER A 365 29.06 -27.12 37.06
CA SER A 365 28.60 -28.44 36.53
C SER A 365 27.93 -28.31 35.14
N THR A 366 28.34 -29.23 34.27
CA THR A 366 27.59 -29.96 33.22
C THR A 366 26.24 -29.42 32.69
N ALA A 367 26.13 -29.25 31.37
CA ALA A 367 25.37 -30.16 30.47
C ALA A 367 25.02 -29.56 29.09
N ALA A 368 25.28 -30.39 28.07
CA ALA A 368 24.51 -30.62 26.84
C ALA A 368 23.94 -29.46 25.99
N ALA A 369 24.60 -29.29 24.83
CA ALA A 369 24.04 -29.24 23.47
C ALA A 369 22.59 -28.75 23.24
N ALA A 370 22.47 -27.56 22.65
CA ALA A 370 21.38 -27.21 21.74
C ALA A 370 21.91 -26.30 20.62
N THR A 371 22.08 -26.88 19.43
CA THR A 371 22.49 -26.19 18.21
C THR A 371 21.39 -25.22 17.77
N LYS A 372 21.52 -23.94 18.10
CA LYS A 372 20.70 -22.87 17.52
C LYS A 372 21.27 -22.49 16.14
N SER A 373 20.60 -22.86 15.06
CA SER A 373 20.86 -22.27 13.74
C SER A 373 20.27 -20.85 13.75
N SER A 374 21.15 -19.85 13.74
CA SER A 374 20.74 -18.45 13.66
C SER A 374 20.47 -18.07 12.20
N PHE A 375 19.24 -17.67 11.91
CA PHE A 375 18.74 -17.10 10.65
C PHE A 375 19.33 -15.71 10.32
N LEU A 376 20.42 -15.30 10.96
CA LEU A 376 21.00 -13.95 10.94
C LEU A 376 22.35 -13.84 10.21
N GLY A 377 22.79 -14.89 9.51
CA GLY A 377 24.09 -14.92 8.83
C GLY A 377 24.10 -14.42 7.37
N TRP A 378 22.97 -13.97 6.80
CA TRP A 378 22.88 -13.77 5.34
C TRP A 378 23.13 -12.34 4.84
N PHE A 379 23.36 -11.36 5.72
CA PHE A 379 23.43 -9.93 5.31
C PHE A 379 24.83 -9.29 5.28
N THR A 380 25.92 -10.06 5.33
CA THR A 380 27.27 -9.48 5.29
C THR A 380 28.21 -10.20 4.33
N LYS A 381 27.95 -10.09 3.02
CA LYS A 381 29.02 -10.11 2.01
C LYS A 381 28.75 -9.09 0.91
N PRO A 382 29.74 -8.26 0.55
CA PRO A 382 29.62 -7.32 -0.56
C PRO A 382 29.72 -8.05 -1.90
N LEU A 383 28.87 -7.65 -2.84
CA LEU A 383 29.06 -7.81 -4.29
C LEU A 383 29.37 -6.44 -4.87
#